data_AF-A0A9K3L034-F1
#
_entry.id   AF-A0A9K3L034-F1
#
_cell.length_a   1.000
_cell.length_b   1.000
_cell.length_c   1.000
_cell.angle_alpha   90.00
_cell.angle_beta   90.00
_cell.angle_gamma   90.00
#
_symmetry.space_group_name_H-M   'P 1'
#
loop_
_entity.id
_entity.type
_entity.pdbx_description
1 polymer ?
#
loop_
_entity_poly.entity_id
_entity_poly.type
_entity_poly.pdbx_seq_one_letter_code
_entity_poly.pdbx_strand_id
1 'polypeptide(L)'
;MTSEEAEDGGSGSGNTISAPSANSTKRNDDRHERDRGSDDSFSSRRNNNNNGNGIANGSTNPVTFQGNCKDLAGHVYILDGEEDLFIKTTRAIGEYIAARFKDAGEFRLAMDPENLGFEELEEPEDPDDSASGVVLKRWEMALQSYQDAKKTRISNEKKAFSLILGQCSQAVRSRLRSCKSWTKLSQKSDVIGLLKLLQSSLHDAPGRYESDIINDALDRFSMFGQNSLSVDEYHSQFKGLVDALEYSEGTIGLSDKRIMKFNNGKRQDEVSKEEWADAAARARDDLLAVRFIKRSDPSRYGALIADLQNQYARGNNQYPATLDDAYTKLLAIRRFTIRRGIWRKGKVT
;
A
#
# COMPACT_ATOMS: atom_id res chain seq x y z
N MET A 1 -37.66 -0.56 -56.30
CA MET A 1 -38.43 -1.74 -56.79
C MET A 1 -37.43 -2.87 -56.95
N THR A 2 -37.65 -3.97 -56.19
CA THR A 2 -37.18 -5.37 -56.39
C THR A 2 -35.68 -5.61 -56.59
N SER A 3 -34.96 -6.52 -55.95
CA SER A 3 -35.14 -7.61 -54.95
C SER A 3 -33.70 -7.88 -54.40
N GLU A 4 -33.44 -8.52 -53.26
CA GLU A 4 -33.24 -9.98 -53.06
C GLU A 4 -32.39 -10.09 -51.74
N GLU A 5 -32.95 -10.59 -50.63
CA GLU A 5 -32.67 -11.91 -49.98
C GLU A 5 -31.23 -12.12 -49.45
N ALA A 6 -30.91 -12.77 -48.33
CA ALA A 6 -31.61 -13.36 -47.17
C ALA A 6 -30.50 -13.77 -46.15
N GLU A 7 -30.78 -13.89 -44.84
CA GLU A 7 -30.61 -15.09 -43.97
C GLU A 7 -29.93 -14.64 -42.65
N ASP A 8 -30.17 -15.15 -41.43
CA ASP A 8 -30.98 -16.24 -40.88
C ASP A 8 -31.03 -16.14 -39.33
N GLY A 9 -32.05 -16.76 -38.70
CA GLY A 9 -32.07 -17.33 -37.34
C GLY A 9 -32.30 -16.36 -36.17
N GLY A 10 -33.39 -16.38 -35.39
CA GLY A 10 -34.17 -17.53 -34.90
C GLY A 10 -34.15 -17.52 -33.37
N SER A 11 -35.09 -16.79 -32.74
CA SER A 11 -35.31 -16.76 -31.29
C SER A 11 -36.78 -17.06 -31.01
N GLY A 12 -37.05 -18.08 -30.20
CA GLY A 12 -38.42 -18.40 -29.81
C GLY A 12 -38.50 -19.39 -28.64
N SER A 13 -39.46 -19.09 -27.76
CA SER A 13 -40.01 -19.90 -26.64
C SER A 13 -39.26 -19.70 -25.32
N GLY A 14 -39.76 -18.98 -24.30
CA GLY A 14 -41.14 -18.70 -23.93
C GLY A 14 -41.72 -19.86 -23.12
N ASN A 15 -41.79 -19.73 -21.79
CA ASN A 15 -42.84 -20.41 -21.04
C ASN A 15 -43.19 -19.72 -19.72
N THR A 16 -44.49 -19.59 -19.50
CA THR A 16 -45.18 -18.87 -18.45
C THR A 16 -45.68 -19.80 -17.33
N ILE A 17 -45.68 -19.23 -16.12
CA ILE A 17 -46.47 -19.48 -14.91
C ILE A 17 -47.66 -20.46 -15.04
N SER A 18 -47.78 -21.39 -14.08
CA SER A 18 -49.07 -21.84 -13.50
C SER A 18 -48.86 -22.63 -12.19
N ALA A 19 -49.57 -22.19 -11.14
CA ALA A 19 -50.07 -23.01 -10.02
C ALA A 19 -51.61 -23.09 -10.20
N PRO A 20 -52.35 -24.09 -9.67
CA PRO A 20 -52.73 -24.07 -8.23
C PRO A 20 -53.11 -25.42 -7.57
N SER A 21 -53.38 -25.32 -6.25
CA SER A 21 -54.49 -25.96 -5.51
C SER A 21 -54.21 -27.11 -4.53
N ALA A 22 -54.92 -27.01 -3.40
CA ALA A 22 -54.83 -27.71 -2.14
C ALA A 22 -55.88 -28.83 -1.96
N ASN A 23 -55.61 -29.75 -1.01
CA ASN A 23 -56.57 -30.36 -0.04
C ASN A 23 -55.77 -31.33 0.86
N SER A 24 -55.64 -31.14 2.18
CA SER A 24 -56.62 -31.26 3.29
C SER A 24 -56.91 -32.69 3.77
N THR A 25 -56.41 -33.05 4.96
CA THR A 25 -57.10 -33.75 6.09
C THR A 25 -56.05 -33.92 7.22
N LYS A 26 -56.13 -33.27 8.40
CA LYS A 26 -56.98 -33.57 9.59
C LYS A 26 -56.98 -35.08 9.92
N ARG A 27 -56.66 -35.59 11.12
CA ARG A 27 -57.02 -35.13 12.48
C ARG A 27 -56.45 -36.13 13.51
N ASN A 28 -56.14 -35.64 14.73
CA ASN A 28 -56.51 -36.17 16.07
C ASN A 28 -56.23 -37.66 16.44
N ASP A 29 -56.01 -38.10 17.67
CA ASP A 29 -56.18 -37.58 19.04
C ASP A 29 -55.36 -38.48 20.00
N ASP A 30 -55.01 -37.90 21.15
CA ASP A 30 -55.00 -38.47 22.51
C ASP A 30 -54.49 -39.91 22.78
N ARG A 31 -53.56 -40.04 23.73
CA ARG A 31 -53.87 -40.39 25.15
C ARG A 31 -52.61 -40.69 25.96
N HIS A 32 -52.61 -40.10 27.15
CA HIS A 32 -51.82 -40.47 28.32
C HIS A 32 -51.98 -41.95 28.69
N GLU A 33 -50.91 -42.58 29.17
CA GLU A 33 -51.00 -43.32 30.45
C GLU A 33 -49.64 -43.48 31.12
N ARG A 34 -49.65 -43.27 32.43
CA ARG A 34 -48.56 -43.55 33.37
C ARG A 34 -48.66 -45.02 33.72
N ASP A 35 -47.52 -45.68 33.88
CA ASP A 35 -47.50 -46.82 34.80
C ASP A 35 -46.20 -46.92 35.59
N ARG A 36 -46.36 -47.26 36.87
CA ARG A 36 -45.32 -47.46 37.88
C ARG A 36 -45.14 -48.96 38.07
N GLY A 37 -43.90 -49.41 38.12
CA GLY A 37 -43.57 -50.76 38.59
C GLY A 37 -42.16 -50.79 39.17
N SER A 38 -42.07 -51.00 40.48
CA SER A 38 -40.86 -51.40 41.22
C SER A 38 -40.66 -52.92 41.09
N ASP A 39 -39.42 -53.40 40.95
CA ASP A 39 -38.70 -54.14 42.01
C ASP A 39 -37.42 -54.85 41.52
N ASP A 40 -36.48 -54.94 42.48
CA ASP A 40 -35.44 -55.95 42.68
C ASP A 40 -34.12 -56.00 41.88
N SER A 41 -33.11 -55.41 42.54
CA SER A 41 -31.81 -56.00 42.92
C SER A 41 -31.05 -56.91 41.94
N PHE A 42 -29.82 -56.53 41.60
CA PHE A 42 -28.61 -57.27 42.00
C PHE A 42 -27.36 -56.39 41.84
N SER A 43 -26.52 -56.38 42.88
CA SER A 43 -25.25 -55.67 42.91
C SER A 43 -24.26 -56.31 41.94
N SER A 44 -23.62 -55.51 41.09
CA SER A 44 -22.28 -55.83 40.60
C SER A 44 -21.47 -54.56 40.42
N ARG A 45 -20.33 -54.55 41.13
CA ARG A 45 -19.34 -53.49 41.19
C ARG A 45 -18.77 -53.24 39.78
N ARG A 46 -19.16 -52.12 39.17
CA ARG A 46 -18.38 -51.46 38.11
C ARG A 46 -18.13 -50.03 38.53
N ASN A 47 -16.89 -49.79 38.94
CA ASN A 47 -16.35 -48.47 39.19
C ASN A 47 -16.23 -47.78 37.83
N ASN A 48 -17.24 -47.01 37.45
CA ASN A 48 -17.21 -46.13 36.27
C ASN A 48 -17.59 -44.73 36.72
N ASN A 49 -16.67 -43.81 36.42
CA ASN A 49 -16.89 -42.39 36.17
C ASN A 49 -18.35 -41.94 36.16
N ASN A 50 -18.75 -41.17 37.16
CA ASN A 50 -19.17 -39.77 36.99
C ASN A 50 -19.64 -39.21 38.33
N ASN A 51 -18.97 -38.18 38.82
CA ASN A 51 -19.67 -37.20 39.64
C ASN A 51 -19.15 -35.81 39.31
N GLY A 52 -20.07 -34.91 38.97
CA GLY A 52 -19.78 -33.52 38.66
C GLY A 52 -20.07 -33.14 37.22
N ASN A 53 -21.35 -33.24 36.84
CA ASN A 53 -21.91 -32.50 35.71
C ASN A 53 -21.89 -31.00 36.03
N GLY A 54 -20.70 -30.41 36.07
CA GLY A 54 -20.50 -29.00 35.81
C GLY A 54 -20.33 -28.89 34.31
N ILE A 55 -21.32 -28.30 33.63
CA ILE A 55 -21.10 -27.70 32.32
C ILE A 55 -20.09 -26.57 32.58
N ALA A 56 -18.81 -26.93 32.64
CA ALA A 56 -17.75 -26.02 32.33
C ALA A 56 -18.01 -25.66 30.88
N ASN A 57 -18.67 -24.53 30.67
CA ASN A 57 -18.45 -23.74 29.48
C ASN A 57 -16.94 -23.54 29.44
N GLY A 58 -16.26 -24.47 28.78
CA GLY A 58 -14.94 -24.25 28.22
C GLY A 58 -15.14 -23.11 27.25
N SER A 59 -15.04 -21.90 27.78
CA SER A 59 -14.48 -20.77 27.07
C SER A 59 -13.12 -21.25 26.60
N THR A 60 -13.11 -21.96 25.47
CA THR A 60 -11.96 -21.97 24.59
C THR A 60 -11.83 -20.52 24.21
N ASN A 61 -11.02 -19.76 24.97
CA ASN A 61 -10.51 -18.50 24.48
C ASN A 61 -10.05 -18.78 23.05
N PRO A 62 -10.62 -18.10 22.03
CA PRO A 62 -10.20 -18.34 20.67
C PRO A 62 -8.68 -18.16 20.65
N VAL A 63 -7.95 -19.16 20.18
CA VAL A 63 -6.49 -19.09 20.11
C VAL A 63 -6.15 -17.91 19.20
N THR A 64 -5.82 -16.77 19.79
CA THR A 64 -5.45 -15.58 19.05
C THR A 64 -4.17 -15.92 18.31
N PHE A 65 -4.17 -15.70 16.99
CA PHE A 65 -3.01 -15.98 16.15
C PHE A 65 -1.79 -15.23 16.70
N GLN A 66 -0.73 -15.96 17.05
CA GLN A 66 0.49 -15.40 17.66
C GLN A 66 1.63 -15.21 16.65
N GLY A 67 1.44 -15.61 15.40
CA GLY A 67 2.50 -15.58 14.40
C GLY A 67 3.44 -16.78 14.45
N ASN A 68 4.22 -16.94 13.39
CA ASN A 68 5.11 -18.08 13.23
C ASN A 68 6.48 -17.90 13.92
N CYS A 69 6.91 -16.65 14.16
CA CYS A 69 8.15 -16.37 14.88
C CYS A 69 7.85 -16.16 16.37
N LYS A 70 8.40 -17.05 17.21
CA LYS A 70 8.17 -17.06 18.66
C LYS A 70 8.66 -15.79 19.36
N ASP A 71 9.79 -15.23 18.90
CA ASP A 71 10.37 -14.00 19.46
C ASP A 71 9.53 -12.76 19.13
N LEU A 72 8.58 -12.88 18.19
CA LEU A 72 7.64 -11.85 17.77
C LEU A 72 6.20 -12.25 18.10
N ALA A 73 6.01 -13.13 19.09
CA ALA A 73 4.68 -13.60 19.48
C ALA A 73 3.78 -12.41 19.86
N GLY A 74 2.59 -12.36 19.26
CA GLY A 74 1.62 -11.29 19.46
C GLY A 74 1.81 -10.06 18.56
N HIS A 75 2.97 -9.91 17.91
CA HIS A 75 3.19 -8.91 16.86
C HIS A 75 2.76 -9.48 15.52
N VAL A 76 1.45 -9.48 15.28
CA VAL A 76 0.82 -10.09 14.10
C VAL A 76 0.05 -9.08 13.27
N TYR A 77 -0.21 -9.43 12.01
CA TYR A 77 -1.13 -8.72 11.13
C TYR A 77 -2.45 -9.49 11.00
N ILE A 78 -3.54 -8.86 11.46
CA ILE A 78 -4.92 -9.38 11.44
C ILE A 78 -5.87 -8.29 10.92
N LEU A 79 -6.97 -8.67 10.25
CA LEU A 79 -7.89 -7.74 9.59
C LEU A 79 -8.68 -6.87 10.59
N ASP A 80 -9.13 -7.45 11.69
CA ASP A 80 -9.91 -6.75 12.72
C ASP A 80 -9.03 -6.34 13.90
N GLY A 81 -7.82 -5.85 13.59
CA GLY A 81 -6.83 -5.41 14.57
C GLY A 81 -7.11 -4.02 15.15
N GLU A 82 -6.34 -3.65 16.17
CA GLU A 82 -6.27 -2.26 16.65
C GLU A 82 -5.80 -1.31 15.53
N GLU A 83 -6.20 -0.03 15.56
CA GLU A 83 -5.85 0.95 14.51
C GLU A 83 -4.33 1.11 14.32
N ASP A 84 -3.56 0.98 15.40
CA ASP A 84 -2.10 1.10 15.39
C ASP A 84 -1.37 -0.25 15.28
N LEU A 85 -2.10 -1.35 15.01
CA LEU A 85 -1.53 -2.70 14.89
C LEU A 85 -0.42 -2.74 13.84
N PHE A 86 -0.65 -2.13 12.68
CA PHE A 86 0.35 -2.07 11.62
C PHE A 86 1.64 -1.41 12.11
N ILE A 87 1.51 -0.30 12.85
CA ILE A 87 2.65 0.48 13.36
C ILE A 87 3.44 -0.34 14.38
N LYS A 88 2.75 -0.89 15.39
CA LYS A 88 3.36 -1.71 16.46
C LYS A 88 4.08 -2.93 15.89
N THR A 89 3.40 -3.68 15.02
CA THR A 89 3.94 -4.93 14.46
C THR A 89 5.11 -4.67 13.51
N THR A 90 5.01 -3.67 12.62
CA THR A 90 6.08 -3.37 11.66
C THR A 90 7.34 -2.90 12.37
N ARG A 91 7.22 -2.03 13.38
CA ARG A 91 8.35 -1.55 14.18
C ARG A 91 9.05 -2.69 14.92
N ALA A 92 8.27 -3.56 15.58
CA ALA A 92 8.81 -4.72 16.28
C ALA A 92 9.57 -5.67 15.35
N ILE A 93 9.05 -5.92 14.14
CA ILE A 93 9.73 -6.75 13.13
C ILE A 93 11.02 -6.08 12.64
N GLY A 94 11.00 -4.77 12.37
CA GLY A 94 12.19 -4.02 11.93
C GLY A 94 13.32 -4.06 12.98
N GLU A 95 12.97 -3.84 14.25
CA GLU A 95 13.90 -3.96 15.38
C GLU A 95 14.45 -5.39 15.54
N TYR A 96 13.58 -6.40 15.41
CA TYR A 96 13.98 -7.80 15.47
C TYR A 96 14.97 -8.16 14.36
N ILE A 97 14.69 -7.76 13.12
CA ILE A 97 15.59 -8.00 11.99
C ILE A 97 16.93 -7.33 12.24
N ALA A 98 16.94 -6.05 12.61
CA ALA A 98 18.16 -5.30 12.89
C ALA A 98 19.01 -5.91 14.02
N ALA A 99 18.36 -6.50 15.04
CA ALA A 99 19.04 -7.13 16.17
C ALA A 99 19.54 -8.56 15.89
N ARG A 100 18.86 -9.33 15.03
CA ARG A 100 19.11 -10.77 14.86
C ARG A 100 19.76 -11.14 13.53
N PHE A 101 19.55 -10.37 12.47
CA PHE A 101 20.14 -10.66 11.17
C PHE A 101 21.49 -9.97 11.08
N LYS A 102 22.47 -10.69 10.50
CA LYS A 102 23.79 -10.14 10.25
C LYS A 102 23.68 -8.96 9.28
N ASP A 103 24.32 -7.84 9.63
CA ASP A 103 24.43 -6.63 8.81
C ASP A 103 23.07 -6.10 8.32
N ALA A 104 22.05 -6.13 9.18
CA ALA A 104 20.66 -5.76 8.86
C ALA A 104 20.15 -4.51 9.61
N GLY A 105 21.05 -3.72 10.20
CA GLY A 105 20.68 -2.55 11.01
C GLY A 105 19.79 -1.53 10.30
N GLU A 106 19.95 -1.41 8.98
CA GLU A 106 19.15 -0.55 8.10
C GLU A 106 17.64 -0.86 8.12
N PHE A 107 17.24 -2.12 8.37
CA PHE A 107 15.83 -2.51 8.36
C PHE A 107 15.02 -1.83 9.46
N ARG A 108 15.66 -1.46 10.58
CA ARG A 108 15.00 -0.70 11.65
C ARG A 108 14.52 0.67 11.15
N LEU A 109 15.30 1.32 10.29
CA LEU A 109 14.95 2.63 9.71
C LEU A 109 14.05 2.45 8.48
N ALA A 110 14.37 1.49 7.62
CA ALA A 110 13.65 1.28 6.39
C ALA A 110 12.21 0.78 6.59
N MET A 111 11.96 0.08 7.70
CA MET A 111 10.63 -0.40 8.09
C MET A 111 9.93 0.57 9.06
N ASP A 112 10.33 1.84 9.13
CA ASP A 112 9.56 2.83 9.89
C ASP A 112 8.17 3.00 9.24
N PRO A 113 7.05 2.73 9.96
CA PRO A 113 5.70 2.83 9.40
C PRO A 113 5.34 4.19 8.82
N GLU A 114 6.00 5.25 9.28
CA GLU A 114 5.79 6.63 8.81
C GLU A 114 6.64 6.96 7.57
N ASN A 115 7.69 6.19 7.31
CA ASN A 115 8.62 6.42 6.21
C ASN A 115 9.21 5.09 5.70
N LEU A 116 8.37 4.27 5.06
CA LEU A 116 8.78 2.98 4.51
C LEU A 116 9.68 3.15 3.27
N GLY A 117 10.95 2.77 3.39
CA GLY A 117 11.91 2.80 2.29
C GLY A 117 13.36 2.65 2.75
N PHE A 118 14.17 1.97 1.95
CA PHE A 118 15.62 1.92 2.20
C PHE A 118 16.29 3.21 1.73
N GLU A 119 17.31 3.62 2.46
CA GLU A 119 18.28 4.59 1.95
C GLU A 119 19.03 4.01 0.75
N GLU A 120 19.25 4.84 -0.26
CA GLU A 120 19.94 4.43 -1.48
C GLU A 120 21.41 4.10 -1.17
N LEU A 121 21.91 3.03 -1.77
CA LEU A 121 23.32 2.68 -1.64
C LEU A 121 24.11 3.53 -2.64
N GLU A 122 25.05 4.32 -2.13
CA GLU A 122 25.92 5.14 -2.97
C GLU A 122 26.97 4.27 -3.66
N GLU A 123 26.94 4.25 -4.99
CA GLU A 123 27.99 3.63 -5.80
C GLU A 123 29.20 4.57 -5.86
N PRO A 124 30.43 4.08 -5.58
CA PRO A 124 31.60 4.94 -5.59
C PRO A 124 31.89 5.47 -7.00
N GLU A 125 32.20 6.76 -7.11
CA GLU A 125 32.56 7.40 -8.38
C GLU A 125 33.84 6.79 -8.96
N ASP A 126 33.85 6.61 -10.28
CA ASP A 126 35.01 6.11 -10.99
C ASP A 126 36.20 7.07 -10.83
N PRO A 127 37.40 6.53 -10.58
CA PRO A 127 38.60 7.34 -10.45
C PRO A 127 39.00 7.93 -11.81
N ASP A 128 39.57 9.14 -11.79
CA ASP A 128 40.18 9.78 -12.96
C ASP A 128 41.29 8.89 -13.56
N ASP A 129 41.50 8.96 -14.89
CA ASP A 129 42.56 8.24 -15.61
C ASP A 129 43.98 8.51 -15.06
N SER A 130 44.17 9.65 -14.38
CA SER A 130 45.41 10.05 -13.72
C SER A 130 45.51 9.64 -12.24
N ALA A 131 44.57 8.84 -11.72
CA ALA A 131 44.49 8.48 -10.32
C ALA A 131 45.73 7.71 -9.81
N SER A 132 46.22 8.09 -8.63
CA SER A 132 47.31 7.39 -7.97
C SER A 132 46.91 5.96 -7.57
N GLY A 133 47.88 5.05 -7.46
CA GLY A 133 47.62 3.67 -7.04
C GLY A 133 46.94 3.51 -5.66
N VAL A 134 47.03 4.52 -4.79
CA VAL A 134 46.30 4.54 -3.51
C VAL A 134 44.83 4.90 -3.70
N VAL A 135 44.52 5.80 -4.63
CA VAL A 135 43.14 6.19 -4.98
C VAL A 135 42.42 5.02 -5.64
N LEU A 136 43.09 4.34 -6.59
CA LEU A 136 42.55 3.12 -7.23
C LEU A 136 42.21 2.05 -6.19
N LYS A 137 43.12 1.77 -5.24
CA LYS A 137 42.85 0.79 -4.17
C LYS A 137 41.70 1.18 -3.25
N ARG A 138 41.53 2.48 -2.93
CA ARG A 138 40.40 2.95 -2.12
C ARG A 138 39.08 2.78 -2.85
N TRP A 139 39.05 3.09 -4.15
CA TRP A 139 37.89 2.86 -5.00
C TRP A 139 37.55 1.37 -5.11
N GLU A 140 38.53 0.49 -5.35
CA GLU A 140 38.30 -0.97 -5.37
C GLU A 140 37.68 -1.48 -4.06
N MET A 141 38.19 -1.03 -2.91
CA MET A 141 37.64 -1.38 -1.60
C MET A 141 36.21 -0.84 -1.41
N ALA A 142 35.95 0.39 -1.83
CA ALA A 142 34.62 0.99 -1.75
C ALA A 142 33.62 0.25 -2.65
N LEU A 143 34.02 -0.10 -3.87
CA LEU A 143 33.19 -0.81 -4.83
C LEU A 143 32.86 -2.21 -4.32
N GLN A 144 33.85 -2.91 -3.76
CA GLN A 144 33.65 -4.20 -3.11
C GLN A 144 32.66 -4.08 -1.94
N SER A 145 32.83 -3.07 -1.08
CA SER A 145 31.91 -2.82 0.04
C SER A 145 30.48 -2.52 -0.43
N TYR A 146 30.30 -1.73 -1.49
CA TYR A 146 29.00 -1.44 -2.11
C TYR A 146 28.34 -2.72 -2.65
N GLN A 147 29.09 -3.55 -3.37
CA GLN A 147 28.58 -4.82 -3.89
C GLN A 147 28.19 -5.79 -2.76
N ASP A 148 28.98 -5.83 -1.69
CA ASP A 148 28.71 -6.69 -0.53
C ASP A 148 27.49 -6.19 0.27
N ALA A 149 27.34 -4.88 0.45
CA ALA A 149 26.14 -4.27 1.03
C ALA A 149 24.88 -4.61 0.21
N LYS A 150 24.95 -4.46 -1.13
CA LYS A 150 23.84 -4.79 -2.04
C LYS A 150 23.44 -6.27 -1.96
N LYS A 151 24.42 -7.18 -1.98
CA LYS A 151 24.16 -8.63 -1.82
C LYS A 151 23.54 -8.96 -0.47
N THR A 152 24.04 -8.32 0.59
CA THR A 152 23.58 -8.50 1.96
C THR A 152 22.14 -8.03 2.13
N ARG A 153 21.80 -6.84 1.63
CA ARG A 153 20.44 -6.30 1.61
C ARG A 153 19.47 -7.25 0.92
N ILE A 154 19.80 -7.70 -0.30
CA ILE A 154 18.97 -8.67 -1.06
C ILE A 154 18.78 -9.99 -0.27
N SER A 155 19.82 -10.47 0.42
CA SER A 155 19.71 -11.69 1.24
C SER A 155 18.79 -11.48 2.45
N ASN A 156 18.92 -10.35 3.12
CA ASN A 156 18.12 -10.00 4.30
C ASN A 156 16.66 -9.70 3.92
N GLU A 157 16.40 -9.09 2.77
CA GLU A 157 15.05 -8.86 2.25
C GLU A 157 14.28 -10.16 2.06
N LYS A 158 14.90 -11.20 1.48
CA LYS A 158 14.26 -12.53 1.32
C LYS A 158 13.85 -13.15 2.65
N LYS A 159 14.70 -13.01 3.67
CA LYS A 159 14.43 -13.50 5.03
C LYS A 159 13.33 -12.67 5.71
N ALA A 160 13.41 -11.35 5.60
CA ALA A 160 12.44 -10.41 6.15
C ALA A 160 11.06 -10.61 5.52
N PHE A 161 10.98 -10.79 4.20
CA PHE A 161 9.75 -11.09 3.47
C PHE A 161 9.09 -12.36 4.02
N SER A 162 9.86 -13.44 4.20
CA SER A 162 9.37 -14.69 4.78
C SER A 162 8.91 -14.51 6.24
N LEU A 163 9.63 -13.72 7.03
CA LEU A 163 9.31 -13.41 8.41
C LEU A 163 8.00 -12.63 8.54
N ILE A 164 7.83 -11.57 7.75
CA ILE A 164 6.62 -10.73 7.69
C ILE A 164 5.42 -11.60 7.33
N LEU A 165 5.53 -12.43 6.29
CA LEU A 165 4.46 -13.38 5.97
C LEU A 165 4.17 -14.33 7.13
N GLY A 166 5.21 -14.78 7.84
CA GLY A 166 5.11 -15.56 9.08
C GLY A 166 4.23 -14.89 10.15
N GLN A 167 4.20 -13.57 10.19
CA GLN A 167 3.38 -12.76 11.10
C GLN A 167 2.01 -12.35 10.53
N CYS A 168 1.71 -12.68 9.27
CA CYS A 168 0.37 -12.48 8.71
C CYS A 168 -0.55 -13.65 9.04
N SER A 169 -1.76 -13.34 9.54
CA SER A 169 -2.83 -14.32 9.66
C SER A 169 -3.27 -14.89 8.30
N GLN A 170 -3.94 -16.03 8.30
CA GLN A 170 -4.37 -16.67 7.06
C GLN A 170 -5.30 -15.78 6.23
N ALA A 171 -6.20 -15.03 6.87
CA ALA A 171 -7.09 -14.08 6.20
C ALA A 171 -6.31 -12.97 5.47
N VAL A 172 -5.34 -12.36 6.16
CA VAL A 172 -4.44 -11.36 5.56
C VAL A 172 -3.65 -11.96 4.40
N ARG A 173 -3.07 -13.15 4.56
CA ARG A 173 -2.32 -13.83 3.47
C ARG A 173 -3.18 -14.10 2.24
N SER A 174 -4.42 -14.56 2.42
CA SER A 174 -5.34 -14.78 1.29
C SER A 174 -5.62 -13.48 0.54
N ARG A 175 -5.84 -12.39 1.28
CA ARG A 175 -6.07 -11.06 0.71
C ARG A 175 -4.85 -10.51 -0.04
N LEU A 176 -3.66 -10.63 0.55
CA LEU A 176 -2.42 -10.22 -0.10
C LEU A 176 -2.25 -10.95 -1.44
N ARG A 177 -2.53 -12.25 -1.48
CA ARG A 177 -2.42 -13.08 -2.70
C ARG A 177 -3.44 -12.75 -3.79
N SER A 178 -4.60 -12.17 -3.44
CA SER A 178 -5.58 -11.74 -4.44
C SER A 178 -5.22 -10.41 -5.12
N CYS A 179 -4.28 -9.64 -4.56
CA CYS A 179 -3.86 -8.36 -5.14
C CYS A 179 -3.01 -8.56 -6.40
N LYS A 180 -3.26 -7.74 -7.44
CA LYS A 180 -2.55 -7.79 -8.74
C LYS A 180 -1.02 -7.65 -8.61
N SER A 181 -0.55 -6.88 -7.61
CA SER A 181 0.87 -6.63 -7.37
C SER A 181 1.61 -7.78 -6.67
N TRP A 182 0.90 -8.74 -6.07
CA TRP A 182 1.47 -9.81 -5.26
C TRP A 182 2.55 -10.60 -5.98
N THR A 183 2.30 -11.01 -7.23
CA THR A 183 3.22 -11.86 -8.00
C THR A 183 4.59 -11.19 -8.16
N LYS A 184 4.61 -9.90 -8.50
CA LYS A 184 5.86 -9.14 -8.68
C LYS A 184 6.59 -8.96 -7.36
N LEU A 185 5.88 -8.59 -6.30
CA LEU A 185 6.44 -8.39 -4.96
C LEU A 185 7.02 -9.69 -4.40
N SER A 186 6.29 -10.79 -4.51
CA SER A 186 6.73 -12.11 -4.06
C SER A 186 7.94 -12.63 -4.83
N GLN A 187 8.01 -12.40 -6.15
CA GLN A 187 9.15 -12.84 -6.95
C GLN A 187 10.43 -12.07 -6.60
N LYS A 188 10.32 -10.77 -6.33
CA LYS A 188 11.45 -9.91 -5.95
C LYS A 188 11.78 -9.96 -4.45
N SER A 189 10.90 -10.54 -3.63
CA SER A 189 10.96 -10.44 -2.16
C SER A 189 11.02 -8.99 -1.67
N ASP A 190 10.28 -8.11 -2.34
CA ASP A 190 10.23 -6.68 -2.04
C ASP A 190 9.53 -6.45 -0.70
N VAL A 191 10.32 -6.17 0.34
CA VAL A 191 9.85 -6.00 1.71
C VAL A 191 9.03 -4.73 1.87
N ILE A 192 9.50 -3.62 1.28
CA ILE A 192 8.84 -2.32 1.41
C ILE A 192 7.51 -2.35 0.64
N GLY A 193 7.51 -2.87 -0.58
CA GLY A 193 6.30 -3.06 -1.36
C GLY A 193 5.30 -4.00 -0.67
N LEU A 194 5.77 -5.07 0.00
CA LEU A 194 4.91 -5.94 0.81
C LEU A 194 4.28 -5.18 1.99
N LEU A 195 5.04 -4.36 2.71
CA LEU A 195 4.53 -3.61 3.87
C LEU A 195 3.50 -2.55 3.44
N LYS A 196 3.74 -1.84 2.34
CA LYS A 196 2.76 -0.89 1.76
C LYS A 196 1.47 -1.60 1.34
N LEU A 197 1.60 -2.74 0.65
CA LEU A 197 0.47 -3.61 0.28
C LEU A 197 -0.29 -4.12 1.52
N LEU A 198 0.44 -4.44 2.58
CA LEU A 198 -0.15 -4.93 3.83
C LEU A 198 -0.90 -3.82 4.56
N GLN A 199 -0.33 -2.61 4.63
CA GLN A 199 -0.98 -1.45 5.20
C GLN A 199 -2.34 -1.18 4.52
N SER A 200 -2.40 -1.13 3.19
CA SER A 200 -3.66 -0.95 2.47
C SER A 200 -4.64 -2.11 2.72
N SER A 201 -4.14 -3.35 2.67
CA SER A 201 -4.95 -4.55 2.87
C SER A 201 -5.55 -4.69 4.28
N LEU A 202 -4.91 -4.09 5.30
CA LEU A 202 -5.43 -4.06 6.67
C LEU A 202 -6.49 -2.97 6.87
N HIS A 203 -6.29 -1.80 6.27
CA HIS A 203 -7.24 -0.69 6.39
C HIS A 203 -8.50 -0.87 5.53
N ASP A 204 -8.41 -1.62 4.43
CA ASP A 204 -9.58 -1.91 3.62
C ASP A 204 -10.50 -2.89 4.38
N ALA A 205 -11.72 -2.51 4.74
CA ALA A 205 -12.69 -3.47 5.30
C ALA A 205 -13.01 -4.57 4.26
N PRO A 206 -13.30 -5.83 4.66
CA PRO A 206 -13.74 -6.85 3.73
C PRO A 206 -15.04 -6.41 3.02
N GLY A 207 -15.09 -6.60 1.69
CA GLY A 207 -16.30 -6.34 0.90
C GLY A 207 -16.49 -4.92 0.39
N ARG A 208 -15.51 -4.02 0.55
CA ARG A 208 -15.55 -2.73 -0.16
C ARG A 208 -15.38 -2.93 -1.66
N TYR A 209 -16.27 -2.31 -2.42
CA TYR A 209 -16.24 -2.35 -3.87
C TYR A 209 -14.95 -1.68 -4.37
N GLU A 210 -14.27 -2.28 -5.37
CA GLU A 210 -12.97 -1.80 -5.88
C GLU A 210 -13.03 -0.33 -6.28
N SER A 211 -14.15 0.11 -6.88
CA SER A 211 -14.37 1.50 -7.24
C SER A 211 -14.46 2.43 -6.01
N ASP A 212 -14.96 1.97 -4.86
CA ASP A 212 -15.03 2.80 -3.65
C ASP A 212 -13.63 3.06 -3.09
N ILE A 213 -12.74 2.05 -3.16
CA ILE A 213 -11.34 2.18 -2.75
C ILE A 213 -10.60 3.17 -3.66
N ILE A 214 -10.81 3.05 -4.98
CA ILE A 214 -10.23 3.97 -5.97
C ILE A 214 -10.74 5.39 -5.75
N ASN A 215 -12.05 5.57 -5.56
CA ASN A 215 -12.63 6.89 -5.31
C ASN A 215 -12.12 7.51 -4.01
N ASP A 216 -11.99 6.74 -2.93
CA ASP A 216 -11.39 7.24 -1.68
C ASP A 216 -9.94 7.71 -1.87
N ALA A 217 -9.13 6.94 -2.61
CA ALA A 217 -7.76 7.31 -2.91
C ALA A 217 -7.69 8.58 -3.78
N LEU A 218 -8.55 8.66 -4.80
CA LEU A 218 -8.70 9.83 -5.67
C LEU A 218 -9.13 11.07 -4.89
N ASP A 219 -10.07 10.94 -3.97
CA ASP A 219 -10.58 12.03 -3.14
C ASP A 219 -9.50 12.52 -2.17
N ARG A 220 -8.81 11.60 -1.47
CA ARG A 220 -7.69 11.95 -0.59
C ARG A 220 -6.58 12.66 -1.35
N PHE A 221 -6.11 12.08 -2.45
CA PHE A 221 -5.11 12.72 -3.31
C PHE A 221 -5.61 14.08 -3.85
N SER A 222 -6.90 14.16 -4.17
CA SER A 222 -7.45 15.36 -4.78
C SER A 222 -7.60 16.52 -3.81
N MET A 223 -8.03 16.23 -2.59
CA MET A 223 -8.31 17.21 -1.54
C MET A 223 -7.09 17.55 -0.69
N PHE A 224 -6.04 16.73 -0.71
CA PHE A 224 -4.84 16.97 0.08
C PHE A 224 -4.11 18.26 -0.35
N GLY A 225 -3.75 19.06 0.64
CA GLY A 225 -3.04 20.31 0.49
C GLY A 225 -2.20 20.61 1.73
N GLN A 226 -1.27 21.54 1.60
CA GLN A 226 -0.24 21.77 2.62
C GLN A 226 -0.80 22.22 3.97
N ASN A 227 -1.86 23.04 3.98
CA ASN A 227 -2.50 23.56 5.20
C ASN A 227 -1.45 24.09 6.21
N SER A 228 -1.45 23.62 7.44
CA SER A 228 -0.51 24.01 8.51
C SER A 228 0.82 23.22 8.48
N LEU A 229 0.98 22.25 7.59
CA LEU A 229 2.18 21.39 7.55
C LEU A 229 3.43 22.18 7.15
N SER A 230 4.59 21.73 7.64
CA SER A 230 5.87 22.13 7.10
C SER A 230 6.03 21.65 5.65
N VAL A 231 7.05 22.15 4.93
CA VAL A 231 7.28 21.73 3.54
C VAL A 231 7.74 20.27 3.51
N ASP A 232 8.58 19.87 4.47
CA ASP A 232 9.09 18.50 4.62
C ASP A 232 7.95 17.50 4.90
N GLU A 233 7.09 17.78 5.88
CA GLU A 233 5.94 16.92 6.20
C GLU A 233 4.94 16.84 5.05
N TYR A 234 4.66 17.98 4.40
CA TYR A 234 3.76 18.03 3.25
C TYR A 234 4.29 17.18 2.09
N HIS A 235 5.58 17.26 1.81
CA HIS A 235 6.23 16.47 0.78
C HIS A 235 6.16 14.96 1.06
N SER A 236 6.49 14.56 2.30
CA SER A 236 6.43 13.15 2.70
C SER A 236 5.01 12.57 2.59
N GLN A 237 4.02 13.27 3.16
CA GLN A 237 2.62 12.82 3.11
C GLN A 237 2.07 12.83 1.68
N PHE A 238 2.47 13.81 0.85
CA PHE A 238 2.08 13.84 -0.56
C PHE A 238 2.64 12.62 -1.32
N LYS A 239 3.91 12.24 -1.10
CA LYS A 239 4.50 11.02 -1.68
C LYS A 239 3.73 9.77 -1.23
N GLY A 240 3.39 9.66 0.05
CA GLY A 240 2.58 8.55 0.57
C GLY A 240 1.20 8.44 -0.08
N LEU A 241 0.52 9.56 -0.34
CA LEU A 241 -0.77 9.56 -1.04
C LEU A 241 -0.66 9.19 -2.53
N VAL A 242 0.40 9.65 -3.20
CA VAL A 242 0.69 9.23 -4.58
C VAL A 242 0.91 7.72 -4.63
N ASP A 243 1.75 7.18 -3.75
CA ASP A 243 2.00 5.74 -3.69
C ASP A 243 0.71 4.94 -3.44
N ALA A 244 -0.15 5.43 -2.53
CA ALA A 244 -1.43 4.79 -2.25
C ALA A 244 -2.39 4.82 -3.46
N LEU A 245 -2.47 5.96 -4.16
CA LEU A 245 -3.30 6.07 -5.35
C LEU A 245 -2.76 5.23 -6.51
N GLU A 246 -1.44 5.21 -6.72
CA GLU A 246 -0.82 4.38 -7.77
C GLU A 246 -0.94 2.89 -7.49
N TYR A 247 -0.99 2.51 -6.22
CA TYR A 247 -1.28 1.15 -5.81
C TYR A 247 -2.71 0.74 -6.22
N SER A 248 -3.70 1.64 -6.07
CA SER A 248 -5.11 1.36 -6.34
C SER A 248 -5.50 1.48 -7.83
N GLU A 249 -5.02 2.50 -8.54
CA GLU A 249 -5.44 2.83 -9.92
C GLU A 249 -4.36 2.54 -10.97
N GLY A 250 -3.13 2.23 -10.55
CA GLY A 250 -1.96 2.21 -11.43
C GLY A 250 -1.36 3.61 -11.63
N THR A 251 -0.42 3.74 -12.56
CA THR A 251 0.33 4.99 -12.75
C THR A 251 -0.58 6.17 -13.07
N ILE A 252 -0.46 7.25 -12.29
CA ILE A 252 -1.32 8.43 -12.42
C ILE A 252 -0.88 9.27 -13.62
N GLY A 253 -1.83 9.90 -14.30
CA GLY A 253 -1.53 10.92 -15.31
C GLY A 253 -1.23 10.39 -16.72
N LEU A 254 -1.51 9.10 -16.96
CA LEU A 254 -1.33 8.41 -18.25
C LEU A 254 -2.32 8.83 -19.35
N SER A 255 -2.82 10.07 -19.37
CA SER A 255 -3.66 10.48 -20.49
C SER A 255 -2.80 10.65 -21.75
N ASP A 256 -3.23 10.06 -22.85
CA ASP A 256 -2.61 10.17 -24.18
C ASP A 256 -2.15 11.59 -24.52
N LYS A 257 -3.00 12.59 -24.24
CA LYS A 257 -2.69 14.01 -24.46
C LYS A 257 -1.48 14.50 -23.65
N ARG A 258 -1.33 14.03 -22.39
CA ARG A 258 -0.19 14.38 -21.54
C ARG A 258 1.08 13.68 -22.02
N ILE A 259 1.00 12.39 -22.36
CA ILE A 259 2.15 11.63 -22.85
C ILE A 259 2.67 12.22 -24.17
N MET A 260 1.75 12.56 -25.09
CA MET A 260 2.08 13.19 -26.37
C MET A 260 2.80 14.54 -26.21
N LYS A 261 2.52 15.33 -25.17
CA LYS A 261 3.26 16.57 -24.85
C LYS A 261 4.76 16.32 -24.70
N PHE A 262 5.14 15.16 -24.15
CA PHE A 262 6.52 14.77 -23.90
C PHE A 262 7.16 13.94 -25.02
N ASN A 263 6.37 13.62 -26.05
CA ASN A 263 6.77 12.83 -27.20
C ASN A 263 6.59 13.59 -28.53
N ASN A 264 6.67 14.92 -28.51
CA ASN A 264 6.53 15.79 -29.68
C ASN A 264 5.22 15.57 -30.46
N GLY A 265 4.13 15.22 -29.77
CA GLY A 265 2.82 14.97 -30.36
C GLY A 265 2.62 13.57 -30.93
N LYS A 266 3.64 12.70 -30.89
CA LYS A 266 3.58 11.35 -31.45
C LYS A 266 2.73 10.41 -30.60
N ARG A 267 1.96 9.55 -31.28
CA ARG A 267 1.12 8.51 -30.66
C ARG A 267 1.93 7.27 -30.29
N GLN A 268 1.33 6.39 -29.47
CA GLN A 268 1.99 5.21 -28.94
C GLN A 268 2.47 4.24 -30.02
N ASP A 269 1.75 4.16 -31.14
CA ASP A 269 2.08 3.36 -32.32
C ASP A 269 3.17 3.99 -33.21
N GLU A 270 3.51 5.26 -32.97
CA GLU A 270 4.48 6.03 -33.75
C GLU A 270 5.89 6.07 -33.09
N VAL A 271 6.05 5.46 -31.91
CA VAL A 271 7.31 5.43 -31.14
C VAL A 271 7.60 4.05 -30.56
N SER A 272 8.84 3.84 -30.09
CA SER A 272 9.17 2.62 -29.38
C SER A 272 8.43 2.53 -28.04
N LYS A 273 8.34 1.31 -27.49
CA LYS A 273 7.73 1.09 -26.17
C LYS A 273 8.52 1.81 -25.07
N GLU A 274 9.84 1.85 -25.20
CA GLU A 274 10.74 2.53 -24.28
C GLU A 274 10.55 4.05 -24.34
N GLU A 275 10.45 4.64 -25.54
CA GLU A 275 10.20 6.07 -25.73
C GLU A 275 8.84 6.49 -25.16
N TRP A 276 7.81 5.67 -25.37
CA TRP A 276 6.49 5.92 -24.79
C TRP A 276 6.50 5.85 -23.27
N ALA A 277 7.20 4.86 -22.70
CA ALA A 277 7.32 4.70 -21.25
C ALA A 277 8.07 5.88 -20.60
N ASP A 278 9.14 6.37 -21.22
CA ASP A 278 9.86 7.56 -20.77
C ASP A 278 8.99 8.82 -20.82
N ALA A 279 8.27 9.04 -21.93
CA ALA A 279 7.33 10.16 -22.05
C ALA A 279 6.20 10.08 -21.02
N ALA A 280 5.72 8.87 -20.70
CA ALA A 280 4.73 8.64 -19.66
C ALA A 280 5.27 8.95 -18.24
N ALA A 281 6.51 8.59 -17.94
CA ALA A 281 7.16 8.93 -16.68
C ALA A 281 7.30 10.46 -16.52
N ARG A 282 7.78 11.15 -17.57
CA ARG A 282 7.87 12.63 -17.57
C ARG A 282 6.50 13.29 -17.43
N ALA A 283 5.46 12.74 -18.05
CA ALA A 283 4.09 13.24 -17.95
C ALA A 283 3.53 13.11 -16.53
N ARG A 284 3.82 11.99 -15.86
CA ARG A 284 3.48 11.75 -14.45
C ARG A 284 4.17 12.77 -13.56
N ASP A 285 5.48 12.94 -13.70
CA ASP A 285 6.26 13.83 -12.84
C ASP A 285 5.83 15.30 -13.01
N ASP A 286 5.58 15.77 -14.23
CA ASP A 286 5.01 17.11 -14.51
C ASP A 286 3.66 17.32 -13.82
N LEU A 287 2.77 16.31 -13.86
CA LEU A 287 1.49 16.38 -13.18
C LEU A 287 1.65 16.50 -11.67
N LEU A 288 2.50 15.66 -11.06
CA LEU A 288 2.71 15.64 -9.62
C LEU A 288 3.38 16.94 -9.14
N ALA A 289 4.39 17.42 -9.86
CA ALA A 289 5.11 18.65 -9.56
C ALA A 289 4.18 19.87 -9.57
N VAL A 290 3.35 20.01 -10.62
CA VAL A 290 2.38 21.09 -10.74
C VAL A 290 1.29 20.98 -9.67
N ARG A 291 0.81 19.76 -9.37
CA ARG A 291 -0.20 19.53 -8.34
C ARG A 291 0.32 19.93 -6.96
N PHE A 292 1.54 19.54 -6.62
CA PHE A 292 2.19 19.84 -5.36
C PHE A 292 2.32 21.35 -5.12
N ILE A 293 2.79 22.11 -6.11
CA ILE A 293 2.82 23.59 -6.00
C ILE A 293 1.40 24.16 -5.90
N LYS A 294 0.46 23.71 -6.75
CA LYS A 294 -0.90 24.26 -6.77
C LYS A 294 -1.68 24.00 -5.47
N ARG A 295 -1.35 22.93 -4.75
CA ARG A 295 -1.94 22.56 -3.45
C ARG A 295 -1.10 22.99 -2.25
N SER A 296 -0.01 23.73 -2.48
CA SER A 296 0.72 24.42 -1.41
C SER A 296 -0.10 25.54 -0.79
N ASP A 297 0.26 25.94 0.43
CA ASP A 297 -0.50 26.93 1.20
C ASP A 297 -0.52 28.31 0.49
N PRO A 298 -1.70 28.82 0.06
CA PRO A 298 -1.82 30.07 -0.67
C PRO A 298 -1.29 31.28 0.10
N SER A 299 -1.35 31.27 1.43
CA SER A 299 -0.86 32.37 2.26
C SER A 299 0.67 32.48 2.22
N ARG A 300 1.36 31.35 2.07
CA ARG A 300 2.82 31.25 2.02
C ARG A 300 3.37 31.33 0.59
N TYR A 301 2.67 30.72 -0.36
CA TYR A 301 3.18 30.46 -1.71
C TYR A 301 2.32 31.03 -2.84
N GLY A 302 1.23 31.75 -2.54
CA GLY A 302 0.35 32.34 -3.56
C GLY A 302 1.07 33.26 -4.55
N ALA A 303 2.07 34.02 -4.10
CA ALA A 303 2.88 34.86 -4.98
C ALA A 303 3.71 34.06 -6.00
N LEU A 304 4.27 32.91 -5.59
CA LEU A 304 4.99 32.00 -6.50
C LEU A 304 4.04 31.41 -7.53
N ILE A 305 2.87 30.94 -7.09
CA ILE A 305 1.88 30.33 -7.98
C ILE A 305 1.46 31.35 -9.06
N ALA A 306 1.20 32.60 -8.66
CA ALA A 306 0.86 33.67 -9.59
C ALA A 306 2.02 34.01 -10.55
N ASP A 307 3.25 34.08 -10.04
CA ASP A 307 4.45 34.34 -10.86
C ASP A 307 4.67 33.24 -11.92
N LEU A 308 4.55 31.97 -11.55
CA LEU A 308 4.63 30.84 -12.48
C LEU A 308 3.58 30.91 -13.59
N GLN A 309 2.33 31.24 -13.23
CA GLN A 309 1.25 31.44 -14.21
C GLN A 309 1.55 32.60 -15.17
N ASN A 310 2.01 33.73 -14.63
CA ASN A 310 2.32 34.92 -15.42
C ASN A 310 3.50 34.71 -16.37
N GLN A 311 4.55 34.03 -15.92
CA GLN A 311 5.72 33.72 -16.75
C GLN A 311 5.35 32.76 -17.87
N TYR A 312 4.53 31.75 -17.58
CA TYR A 312 4.02 30.84 -18.61
C TYR A 312 3.18 31.57 -19.65
N ALA A 313 2.31 32.50 -19.22
CA ALA A 313 1.52 33.35 -20.14
C ALA A 313 2.39 34.25 -21.04
N ARG A 314 3.63 34.55 -20.64
CA ARG A 314 4.63 35.29 -21.41
C ARG A 314 5.53 34.39 -22.28
N GLY A 315 5.25 33.10 -22.34
CA GLY A 315 6.04 32.12 -23.09
C GLY A 315 7.28 31.59 -22.37
N ASN A 316 7.49 31.94 -21.09
CA ASN A 316 8.60 31.40 -20.29
C ASN A 316 8.07 30.33 -19.32
N ASN A 317 8.28 29.04 -19.64
CA ASN A 317 7.86 27.96 -18.77
C ASN A 317 8.84 27.74 -17.61
N GLN A 318 8.43 28.13 -16.41
CA GLN A 318 9.22 27.99 -15.18
C GLN A 318 8.60 27.04 -14.15
N TYR A 319 7.57 26.29 -14.56
CA TYR A 319 7.01 25.22 -13.73
C TYR A 319 8.05 24.13 -13.47
N PRO A 320 8.06 23.53 -12.27
CA PRO A 320 8.93 22.38 -11.97
C PRO A 320 8.58 21.18 -12.87
N ALA A 321 9.61 20.42 -13.27
CA ALA A 321 9.43 19.21 -14.07
C ALA A 321 9.18 17.98 -13.17
N THR A 322 9.80 17.95 -11.99
CA THR A 322 9.68 16.84 -11.04
C THR A 322 9.15 17.28 -9.67
N LEU A 323 8.70 16.31 -8.88
CA LEU A 323 8.24 16.57 -7.51
C LEU A 323 9.37 17.17 -6.64
N ASP A 324 10.61 16.72 -6.83
CA ASP A 324 11.76 17.22 -6.08
C ASP A 324 12.16 18.65 -6.51
N ASP A 325 12.00 19.01 -7.78
CA ASP A 325 12.12 20.41 -8.24
C ASP A 325 11.07 21.31 -7.59
N ALA A 326 9.84 20.81 -7.51
CA ALA A 326 8.72 21.52 -6.88
C ALA A 326 9.01 21.76 -5.38
N TYR A 327 9.46 20.72 -4.69
CA TYR A 327 9.89 20.78 -3.30
C TYR A 327 10.99 21.82 -3.08
N THR A 328 12.04 21.78 -3.91
CA THR A 328 13.16 22.73 -3.86
C THR A 328 12.70 24.18 -4.07
N LYS A 329 11.78 24.42 -5.00
CA LYS A 329 11.18 25.76 -5.23
C LYS A 329 10.44 26.28 -3.99
N LEU A 330 9.66 25.43 -3.30
CA LEU A 330 8.97 25.84 -2.06
C LEU A 330 9.95 26.15 -0.92
N LEU A 331 11.05 25.40 -0.79
CA LEU A 331 12.09 25.66 0.20
C LEU A 331 12.83 26.99 -0.04
N ALA A 332 13.13 27.31 -1.31
CA ALA A 332 13.86 28.52 -1.67
C ALA A 332 13.13 29.80 -1.19
N ILE A 333 11.80 29.83 -1.29
CA ILE A 333 10.99 30.99 -0.86
C ILE A 333 10.95 31.12 0.66
N ARG A 334 10.87 30.01 1.39
CA ARG A 334 10.93 30.02 2.87
C ARG A 334 12.20 30.72 3.36
N ARG A 335 13.34 30.47 2.72
CA ARG A 335 14.63 31.11 3.04
C ARG A 335 14.62 32.62 2.79
N PHE A 336 13.91 33.09 1.76
CA PHE A 336 13.81 34.51 1.41
C PHE A 336 12.93 35.31 2.40
N THR A 337 11.82 34.72 2.85
CA THR A 337 10.91 35.36 3.81
C THR A 337 11.54 35.51 5.20
N ILE A 338 12.30 34.50 5.66
CA ILE A 338 13.04 34.57 6.93
C ILE A 338 14.11 35.67 6.88
N ARG A 339 14.88 35.76 5.79
CA ARG A 339 15.91 36.82 5.62
C ARG A 339 15.31 38.23 5.59
N ARG A 340 14.15 38.43 4.94
CA ARG A 340 13.44 39.73 4.95
C ARG A 340 12.86 40.10 6.32
N GLY A 341 12.39 39.11 7.09
CA GLY A 341 11.90 39.32 8.46
C GLY A 341 13.00 39.76 9.43
N ILE A 342 14.21 39.18 9.30
CA ILE A 342 15.39 39.56 10.09
C ILE A 342 15.85 40.99 9.74
N TRP A 343 15.85 41.36 8.45
CA TRP A 343 16.21 42.72 8.02
C TRP A 343 15.22 43.80 8.47
N ARG A 344 13.92 43.49 8.57
CA ARG A 344 12.91 44.44 9.08
C ARG A 344 13.00 44.66 10.59
N LYS A 345 13.44 43.66 11.37
CA LYS A 345 13.67 43.81 12.82
C LYS A 345 14.95 44.56 13.19
N GLY A 346 15.92 44.66 12.27
CA GLY A 346 17.18 45.39 12.47
C GLY A 346 17.16 46.88 12.08
N LYS A 347 16.00 47.45 11.75
CA LYS A 347 15.85 48.87 11.33
C LYS A 347 15.07 49.73 12.33
N VAL A 348 14.82 49.23 13.53
CA VAL A 348 14.22 50.01 14.63
C VAL A 348 15.20 50.02 15.80
N THR A 349 16.21 50.90 15.70
CA THR A 349 16.95 51.48 16.82
C THR A 349 17.47 52.84 16.37
#